data_AF-A0AAD7ZV42-F1
#
_entry.id   AF-A0AAD7ZV42-F1
#
_cell.length_a   1.000
_cell.length_b   1.000
_cell.length_c   1.000
_cell.angle_alpha   90.00
_cell.angle_beta   90.00
_cell.angle_gamma   90.00
#
_symmetry.space_group_name_H-M   'P 1'
#
loop_
_entity.id
_entity.type
_entity.pdbx_description
1 polymer ?
#
loop_
_entity_poly.entity_id
_entity_poly.type
_entity_poly.pdbx_seq_one_letter_code
_entity_poly.pdbx_strand_id
1 'polypeptide(L)' 'CQFGKQFYELGSTWFADLGPPFGVMYCIKCECIPIQKKRRIIARVQCRNIKNECPKPSCDEPVLYPGRCCKVCPADVE' A
#
# COMPACT_ATOMS: atom_id res chain seq x y z
N CYS A 1 9.97 4.84 -11.21
CA CYS A 1 10.02 5.68 -9.99
C CYS A 1 11.07 5.15 -9.05
N GLN A 2 11.69 6.01 -8.25
CA GLN A 2 12.55 5.58 -7.14
C GLN A 2 11.81 5.83 -5.81
N PHE A 3 11.81 4.85 -4.92
CA PHE A 3 11.29 4.98 -3.56
C PHE A 3 12.26 4.29 -2.60
N GLY A 4 12.87 5.06 -1.70
CA GLY A 4 14.01 4.60 -0.92
C GLY A 4 15.16 4.17 -1.83
N LYS A 5 15.65 2.93 -1.66
CA LYS A 5 16.72 2.32 -2.47
C LYS A 5 16.19 1.51 -3.66
N GLN A 6 14.87 1.39 -3.81
CA GLN A 6 14.26 0.51 -4.79
C GLN A 6 13.73 1.30 -5.99
N PHE A 7 13.84 0.69 -7.17
CA PHE A 7 13.26 1.18 -8.41
C PHE A 7 11.98 0.40 -8.74
N TYR A 8 10.98 1.14 -9.21
CA TYR A 8 9.64 0.65 -9.52
C TYR A 8 9.25 1.06 -10.93
N GLU A 9 8.65 0.15 -11.69
CA GLU A 9 8.16 0.42 -13.05
C GLU A 9 6.90 1.31 -13.02
N LEU A 10 6.61 1.99 -14.12
CA LEU A 10 5.35 2.75 -14.26
C LEU A 10 4.14 1.81 -14.14
N GLY A 11 3.12 2.24 -13.41
CA GLY A 11 1.92 1.46 -13.12
C GLY A 11 2.06 0.42 -11.99
N SER A 12 3.28 0.18 -11.49
CA SER A 12 3.47 -0.74 -10.36
C SER A 12 2.87 -0.17 -9.08
N THR A 13 2.32 -1.05 -8.24
CA THR A 13 1.81 -0.72 -6.91
C THR A 13 2.47 -1.57 -5.83
N TRP A 14 2.76 -0.99 -4.67
CA TRP A 14 3.41 -1.69 -3.54
C TRP A 14 2.96 -1.10 -2.19
N PHE A 15 3.28 -1.79 -1.10
CA PHE A 15 3.15 -1.24 0.26
C PHE A 15 4.44 -0.52 0.65
N ALA A 16 4.33 0.67 1.25
CA ALA A 16 5.48 1.49 1.57
C ALA A 16 6.40 0.79 2.57
N ASP A 17 7.66 0.59 2.21
CA ASP A 17 8.72 0.20 3.13
C ASP A 17 9.48 1.45 3.59
N LEU A 18 9.33 1.81 4.85
CA LEU A 18 10.00 2.97 5.45
C LEU A 18 11.38 2.62 6.02
N GLY A 19 11.81 1.36 5.91
CA GLY A 19 13.04 0.85 6.49
C GLY A 19 13.02 0.79 8.03
N PRO A 20 14.11 0.33 8.66
CA PRO A 20 14.19 0.24 10.11
C PRO A 20 14.02 1.61 10.79
N PRO A 21 13.31 1.69 11.94
CA PRO A 21 12.70 0.57 12.69
C PRO A 21 11.28 0.18 12.24
N PHE A 22 10.68 0.92 11.29
CA PHE A 22 9.25 0.81 10.97
C PHE A 22 8.92 -0.34 10.01
N GLY A 23 9.78 -0.60 9.02
CA GLY A 23 9.57 -1.61 8.00
C GLY A 23 8.38 -1.31 7.08
N VAL A 24 7.67 -2.35 6.67
CA VAL A 24 6.57 -2.26 5.69
C VAL A 24 5.27 -1.82 6.35
N MET A 25 4.73 -0.71 5.87
CA MET A 25 3.44 -0.15 6.27
C MET A 25 2.35 -0.65 5.33
N TYR A 26 1.72 -1.78 5.66
CA TYR A 26 0.72 -2.44 4.81
C TYR A 26 -0.55 -1.61 4.55
N CYS A 27 -0.81 -0.56 5.34
CA CYS A 27 -1.91 0.38 5.07
C CYS A 27 -1.54 1.57 4.19
N ILE A 28 -0.27 1.71 3.79
CA ILE A 28 0.17 2.77 2.88
C ILE A 28 0.46 2.15 1.54
N LYS A 29 -0.48 2.30 0.59
CA LYS A 29 -0.32 1.81 -0.78
C LYS A 29 0.29 2.91 -1.64
N CYS A 30 1.39 2.60 -2.29
CA CYS A 30 2.08 3.47 -3.23
C CYS A 30 1.90 2.96 -4.66
N GLU A 31 1.93 3.89 -5.61
CA GLU A 31 1.90 3.62 -7.05
C GLU A 31 2.88 4.53 -7.78
N CYS A 32 3.50 4.00 -8.83
CA CYS A 32 4.35 4.78 -9.73
C CYS A 32 3.53 5.28 -10.92
N ILE A 33 3.04 6.52 -10.83
CA ILE A 33 2.15 7.09 -11.84
C ILE A 33 2.91 7.93 -12.88
N PRO A 34 2.46 7.93 -14.16
CA PRO A 34 2.93 8.89 -15.15
C PRO A 34 2.26 10.24 -14.92
N ILE A 35 3.06 11.31 -14.83
CA ILE A 35 2.57 12.69 -14.74
C ILE A 35 3.03 13.47 -15.96
N GLN A 36 2.08 14.09 -16.65
CA GLN A 36 2.37 15.00 -17.74
C GLN A 36 2.87 16.33 -17.19
N LYS A 37 4.10 16.73 -17.55
CA LYS A 37 4.69 18.01 -17.18
C LYS A 37 5.21 18.72 -18.44
N LYS A 38 4.50 19.77 -18.86
CA LYS A 38 4.75 20.48 -20.13
C LYS A 38 4.66 19.52 -21.32
N ARG A 39 5.78 19.23 -21.99
CA ARG A 39 5.88 18.34 -23.16
C ARG A 39 6.56 16.99 -22.83
N ARG A 40 6.67 16.60 -21.56
CA ARG A 40 7.33 15.36 -21.14
C ARG A 40 6.47 14.60 -20.12
N ILE A 41 6.52 13.27 -20.19
CA ILE A 41 6.02 12.38 -19.13
C ILE A 41 7.13 12.18 -18.11
N ILE A 42 6.82 12.38 -16.84
CA ILE A 42 7.70 12.02 -15.72
C ILE A 42 7.03 10.96 -14.85
N ALA A 43 7.83 10.10 -14.23
CA ALA A 43 7.33 9.12 -13.29
C ALA A 43 7.34 9.71 -11.87
N ARG A 44 6.22 9.61 -11.13
CA ARG A 44 6.14 10.07 -9.73
C ARG A 44 5.52 8.99 -8.85
N VAL A 45 6.08 8.83 -7.65
CA VAL A 45 5.45 8.00 -6.61
C VAL A 45 4.29 8.77 -5.99
N GLN A 46 3.12 8.14 -5.93
CA GLN A 46 1.98 8.61 -5.15
C GLN A 46 1.62 7.55 -4.12
N CYS A 47 1.58 7.95 -2.84
CA CYS A 47 1.20 7.05 -1.74
C CYS A 47 -0.06 7.58 -1.05
N ARG A 48 -0.91 6.66 -0.61
CA ARG A 48 -2.17 6.97 0.09
C ARG A 48 -2.44 5.95 1.20
N ASN A 49 -3.09 6.41 2.26
CA ASN A 49 -3.53 5.54 3.34
C ASN A 49 -4.85 4.85 2.94
N ILE A 50 -4.84 3.52 2.90
CA ILE A 50 -5.97 2.68 2.49
C ILE A 50 -6.76 2.11 3.68
N LYS A 51 -6.43 2.50 4.92
CA LYS A 51 -7.11 2.00 6.12
C LYS A 51 -8.62 2.21 6.09
N ASN A 52 -9.07 3.31 5.49
CA ASN A 52 -10.50 3.64 5.35
C ASN A 52 -11.19 2.88 4.21
N GLU A 53 -10.44 2.16 3.38
CA GLU A 53 -10.96 1.30 2.31
C GLU A 53 -11.16 -0.14 2.79
N CYS A 54 -10.75 -0.45 4.02
CA CYS A 54 -10.94 -1.77 4.58
C CYS A 54 -12.44 -2.06 4.75
N PRO A 55 -12.90 -3.27 4.33
CA PRO A 55 -14.26 -3.69 4.57
C PRO A 55 -14.54 -3.76 6.06
N LYS A 56 -15.77 -3.44 6.47
CA LYS A 56 -16.20 -3.58 7.86
C LYS A 56 -16.34 -5.09 8.17
N PRO A 57 -15.64 -5.61 9.19
CA PRO A 57 -15.81 -7.01 9.60
C PRO A 57 -17.23 -7.28 10.09
N SER A 58 -17.71 -8.51 9.87
CA SER A 58 -19.03 -8.98 10.29
C SER A 58 -19.07 -9.57 11.71
N CYS A 59 -17.91 -9.90 12.28
CA CYS A 59 -17.75 -10.52 13.58
C CYS A 59 -17.31 -9.52 14.67
N ASP A 60 -17.54 -9.89 15.93
CA ASP A 60 -17.15 -9.09 17.10
C ASP A 60 -15.64 -9.07 17.35
N GLU A 61 -14.94 -10.14 16.97
CA GLU A 61 -13.49 -10.32 17.19
C GLU A 61 -12.70 -10.45 15.88
N PRO A 62 -12.52 -9.36 15.12
CA PRO A 62 -11.76 -9.38 13.88
C PRO A 62 -10.24 -9.33 14.13
N VAL A 63 -9.49 -10.17 13.41
CA VAL A 63 -8.04 -10.39 13.59
C VAL A 63 -7.24 -9.70 12.48
N LEU A 64 -6.12 -9.06 12.84
CA LEU A 64 -5.16 -8.50 11.88
C LEU A 64 -4.00 -9.48 11.67
N TYR A 65 -3.90 -10.07 10.49
CA TYR A 65 -2.78 -10.95 10.15
C TYR A 65 -1.52 -10.17 9.74
N PRO A 66 -0.33 -10.75 9.97
CA PRO A 66 0.92 -10.19 9.44
C PRO A 66 0.83 -9.98 7.93
N GLY A 67 1.38 -8.86 7.44
CA GLY A 67 1.35 -8.57 6.01
C GLY A 67 0.05 -7.96 5.48
N ARG A 68 -0.91 -7.66 6.35
CA ARG A 68 -2.21 -7.09 5.94
C ARG A 68 -2.49 -5.74 6.58
N CYS A 69 -3.25 -4.91 5.87
CA CYS A 69 -3.82 -3.68 6.43
C CYS A 69 -5.14 -3.93 7.16
N CYS A 70 -6.01 -4.75 6.56
CA CYS A 70 -7.39 -4.92 7.01
C CYS A 70 -7.51 -6.12 7.93
N LYS A 71 -8.35 -5.96 8.97
CA LYS A 71 -8.76 -7.08 9.82
C LYS A 71 -9.76 -7.95 9.08
N VAL A 72 -9.75 -9.25 9.35
CA VAL A 72 -10.67 -10.23 8.78
C VAL A 72 -11.27 -11.08 9.90
N CYS A 73 -12.43 -11.68 9.65
CA CYS A 73 -13.02 -12.63 10.58
C CYS A 73 -12.37 -14.00 10.41
N PRO A 74 -12.00 -14.71 11.50
CA PRO A 74 -11.34 -16.01 11.41
C PRO A 74 -12.12 -17.07 10.61
N ALA A 75 -13.45 -17.00 10.63
CA ALA A 75 -14.33 -17.88 9.87
C ALA A 75 -14.31 -17.66 8.33
N ASP A 76 -13.78 -16.52 7.86
CA ASP A 76 -13.63 -16.24 6.42
C ASP A 76 -12.33 -16.83 5.83
N VAL A 77 -11.54 -17.53 6.64
CA VAL A 77 -10.22 -18.10 6.28
C VAL A 77 -10.28 -19.63 6.15
N GLU A 78 -11.48 -20.23 6.18
CA GLU A 78 -11.73 -21.66 5.91
C GLU A 78 -11.83 -21.99 4.42
#